data_AF-A0A6B3H0L3-F1
#
_entry.id   AF-A0A6B3H0L3-F1
#
_cell.length_a   1.000
_cell.length_b   1.000
_cell.length_c   1.000
_cell.angle_alpha   90.00
_cell.angle_beta   90.00
_cell.angle_gamma   90.00
#
_symmetry.space_group_name_H-M   'P 1'
#
loop_
_entity.id
_entity.type
_entity.pdbx_description
1 polymer ?
#
loop_
_entity_poly.entity_id
_entity_poly.type
_entity_poly.pdbx_seq_one_letter_code
_entity_poly.pdbx_strand_id
1 'polypeptide(L)'
;ERTKDLPANTSAWESGTLADDADLQTFKKQMDTAKSSPSLANWTEITDKVDQAIAKVTQGKASAEDALKTAQSEIEGLVKQ
;
A
#
# COMPACT_ATOMS: atom_id res chain seq x y z
N GLU A 1 28.69 5.59 -1.84
CA GLU A 1 27.73 5.76 -2.96
C GLU A 1 26.34 6.02 -2.37
N ARG A 2 25.54 6.97 -2.88
CA ARG A 2 24.16 7.15 -2.40
C ARG A 2 23.31 6.05 -3.03
N THR A 3 22.55 5.31 -2.24
CA THR A 3 21.85 4.06 -2.63
C THR A 3 20.65 4.25 -3.58
N LYS A 4 20.47 5.43 -4.19
CA LYS A 4 19.26 5.84 -4.95
C LYS A 4 17.93 5.69 -4.18
N ASP A 5 17.99 5.37 -2.89
CA ASP A 5 16.81 5.26 -2.01
C ASP A 5 16.27 6.64 -1.62
N LEU A 6 14.96 6.69 -1.35
CA LEU A 6 14.31 7.85 -0.77
C LEU A 6 14.65 7.97 0.72
N PRO A 7 15.09 9.14 1.21
CA PRO A 7 15.50 9.28 2.60
C PRO A 7 14.31 9.35 3.55
N ALA A 8 14.38 8.59 4.64
CA ALA A 8 13.43 8.69 5.76
C ALA A 8 13.58 9.99 6.55
N ASN A 9 14.76 10.64 6.50
CA ASN A 9 14.99 11.93 7.15
C ASN A 9 14.25 13.03 6.38
N THR A 10 13.25 13.65 7.02
CA THR A 10 12.40 14.68 6.40
C THR A 10 13.17 15.93 6.01
N SER A 11 14.20 16.34 6.77
CA SER A 11 14.98 17.54 6.45
C SER A 11 15.82 17.40 5.16
N ALA A 12 16.11 16.16 4.75
CA ALA A 12 16.81 15.92 3.49
C ALA A 12 16.00 16.34 2.25
N TRP A 13 14.68 16.48 2.39
CA TRP A 13 13.77 16.86 1.30
C TRP A 13 13.69 18.37 1.05
N GLU A 14 14.33 19.18 1.90
CA GLU A 14 14.26 20.65 1.85
C GLU A 14 15.43 21.27 1.04
N SER A 15 16.35 20.47 0.51
CA SER A 15 17.52 20.99 -0.21
C SER A 15 18.03 20.10 -1.35
N GLY A 16 18.74 20.73 -2.29
CA GLY A 16 19.40 20.06 -3.42
C GLY A 16 18.42 19.34 -4.34
N THR A 17 18.88 18.29 -5.03
CA THR A 17 18.09 17.55 -6.02
C THR A 17 16.76 17.03 -5.46
N LEU A 18 16.68 16.68 -4.18
CA LEU A 18 15.42 16.22 -3.58
C LEU A 18 14.36 17.32 -3.55
N ALA A 19 14.75 18.59 -3.39
CA ALA A 19 13.86 19.74 -3.41
C ALA A 19 13.50 20.21 -4.83
N ASP A 20 14.46 20.11 -5.77
CA ASP A 20 14.34 20.74 -7.08
C ASP A 20 13.82 19.79 -8.19
N ASP A 21 13.98 18.48 -8.03
CA ASP A 21 13.60 17.49 -9.03
C ASP A 21 12.09 17.17 -8.97
N ALA A 22 11.39 17.35 -10.09
CA ALA A 22 9.94 17.19 -10.18
C ALA A 22 9.46 15.75 -9.93
N ASP A 23 10.25 14.74 -10.32
CA ASP A 23 9.89 13.34 -10.12
C ASP A 23 10.05 12.97 -8.64
N LEU A 24 11.12 13.46 -7.99
CA LEU A 24 11.33 13.26 -6.54
C LEU A 24 10.26 13.99 -5.70
N GLN A 25 9.84 15.19 -6.12
CA GLN A 25 8.74 15.90 -5.46
C GLN A 25 7.40 15.14 -5.55
N THR A 26 7.18 14.36 -6.62
CA THR A 26 6.01 13.48 -6.72
C THR A 26 6.03 12.39 -5.65
N PHE A 27 7.18 11.77 -5.40
CA PHE A 27 7.34 10.82 -4.30
C PHE A 27 7.14 11.47 -2.93
N LYS A 28 7.67 12.68 -2.72
CA LYS A 28 7.46 13.42 -1.45
C LYS A 28 5.98 13.66 -1.17
N LYS A 29 5.24 14.12 -2.18
CA LYS A 29 3.79 14.35 -2.08
C LYS A 29 3.03 13.07 -1.73
N GLN A 30 3.40 11.93 -2.32
CA GLN A 30 2.80 10.64 -1.98
C GLN A 30 3.10 10.25 -0.52
N MET A 31 4.34 10.46 -0.06
CA MET A 31 4.77 10.12 1.29
C MET A 31 4.01 10.88 2.39
N ASP A 32 3.53 12.09 2.12
CA ASP A 32 2.76 12.90 3.08
C ASP A 32 1.43 12.26 3.50
N THR A 33 0.89 11.34 2.69
CA THR A 33 -0.36 10.63 2.97
C THR A 33 -0.21 9.12 3.06
N ALA A 34 0.98 8.61 2.73
CA ALA A 34 1.30 7.20 2.85
C ALA A 34 1.18 6.75 4.30
N LYS A 35 0.59 5.58 4.50
CA LYS A 35 0.51 4.91 5.81
C LYS A 35 1.30 3.62 5.75
N SER A 36 2.00 3.31 6.83
CA SER A 36 2.60 1.99 6.97
C SER A 36 1.52 0.92 7.00
N SER A 37 1.83 -0.25 6.44
CA SER A 37 1.02 -1.44 6.63
C SER A 37 0.88 -1.77 8.13
N PRO A 38 -0.26 -2.33 8.56
CA PRO A 38 -0.42 -2.87 9.91
C PRO A 38 0.64 -3.92 10.25
N SER A 39 1.15 -3.89 11.47
CA SER A 39 2.10 -4.88 11.98
C SER A 39 1.37 -6.12 12.52
N LEU A 40 0.73 -6.88 11.63
CA LEU A 40 0.02 -8.11 11.96
C LEU A 40 0.79 -9.34 11.45
N ALA A 41 0.82 -10.42 12.23
CA ALA A 41 1.53 -11.65 11.85
C ALA A 41 0.99 -12.27 10.56
N ASN A 42 -0.33 -12.14 10.35
CA ASN A 42 -1.08 -12.63 9.21
C ASN A 42 -1.32 -11.56 8.12
N TRP A 43 -0.52 -10.49 8.11
CA TRP A 43 -0.73 -9.37 7.18
C TRP A 43 -0.67 -9.81 5.71
N THR A 44 0.25 -10.73 5.38
CA THR A 44 0.37 -11.29 4.03
C THR A 44 -0.90 -12.02 3.59
N GLU A 45 -1.46 -12.87 4.46
CA GLU A 45 -2.69 -13.61 4.19
C GLU A 45 -3.89 -12.65 4.03
N ILE A 46 -3.90 -11.55 4.78
CA ILE A 46 -4.93 -10.51 4.64
C ILE A 46 -4.84 -9.86 3.26
N THR A 47 -3.64 -9.45 2.82
CA THR A 47 -3.46 -8.81 1.50
C THR A 47 -3.78 -9.78 0.36
N ASP A 48 -3.46 -11.06 0.50
CA ASP A 48 -3.80 -12.09 -0.50
C ASP A 48 -5.30 -12.19 -0.74
N LYS A 49 -6.14 -12.03 0.30
CA LYS A 49 -7.60 -12.03 0.15
C LYS A 49 -8.11 -10.81 -0.62
N VAL A 50 -7.49 -9.65 -0.40
CA VAL A 50 -7.81 -8.43 -1.14
C VAL A 50 -7.41 -8.57 -2.61
N ASP A 51 -6.22 -9.11 -2.90
CA ASP A 51 -5.74 -9.34 -4.27
C ASP A 51 -6.65 -10.32 -5.03
N GLN A 52 -7.10 -11.38 -4.38
CA GLN A 52 -8.07 -12.32 -4.97
C GLN A 52 -9.42 -11.65 -5.28
N ALA A 53 -9.89 -10.73 -4.42
CA ALA A 53 -11.10 -9.97 -4.69
C ALA A 53 -10.93 -9.05 -5.92
N ILE A 54 -9.81 -8.31 -5.99
CA ILE A 54 -9.48 -7.46 -7.14
C ILE A 54 -9.41 -8.29 -8.42
N ALA A 55 -8.78 -9.47 -8.38
CA ALA A 55 -8.70 -10.37 -9.53
C ALA A 55 -10.09 -10.85 -9.99
N LYS A 56 -11.00 -11.19 -9.07
CA LYS A 56 -12.37 -11.59 -9.43
C LYS A 56 -13.14 -10.45 -10.11
N VAL A 57 -13.01 -9.23 -9.61
CA VAL A 57 -13.68 -8.05 -10.18
C VAL A 57 -13.14 -7.72 -11.57
N THR A 58 -11.81 -7.63 -11.70
CA THR A 58 -11.16 -7.28 -12.97
C THR A 58 -11.35 -8.33 -14.07
N GLN A 59 -11.58 -9.59 -13.70
CA GLN A 59 -11.92 -10.67 -14.63
C GLN A 59 -13.42 -10.79 -14.92
N GLY A 60 -14.27 -9.90 -14.36
CA GLY A 60 -15.72 -9.94 -14.55
C GLY A 60 -16.41 -11.14 -13.87
N LYS A 61 -15.76 -11.78 -12.89
CA LYS A 61 -16.25 -12.97 -12.18
C LYS A 61 -17.13 -12.64 -10.98
N ALA A 62 -17.11 -11.41 -10.50
CA ALA A 62 -17.95 -10.92 -9.41
C ALA A 62 -18.11 -9.39 -9.49
N SER A 63 -19.16 -8.86 -8.85
CA SER A 63 -19.25 -7.42 -8.58
C SER A 63 -18.20 -7.02 -7.53
N ALA A 64 -17.84 -5.73 -7.48
CA ALA A 64 -16.93 -5.22 -6.46
C ALA A 64 -17.46 -5.45 -5.04
N GLU A 65 -18.78 -5.27 -4.85
CA GLU A 65 -19.45 -5.47 -3.58
C GLU A 65 -19.39 -6.94 -3.13
N ASP A 66 -19.75 -7.88 -4.00
CA ASP A 66 -19.75 -9.31 -3.66
C ASP A 66 -18.34 -9.84 -3.38
N ALA A 67 -17.36 -9.40 -4.18
CA ALA A 67 -15.96 -9.79 -4.01
C ALA A 67 -15.40 -9.29 -2.67
N LEU A 68 -15.66 -8.03 -2.31
CA LEU A 68 -15.20 -7.47 -1.03
C LEU A 68 -15.95 -8.06 0.17
N LYS A 69 -17.25 -8.31 0.08
CA LYS A 69 -18.01 -8.98 1.14
C LYS A 69 -17.44 -10.37 1.45
N THR A 70 -17.08 -11.11 0.40
CA THR A 70 -16.42 -12.41 0.54
C THR A 70 -15.04 -12.26 1.21
N ALA A 71 -14.18 -11.37 0.69
CA ALA A 71 -12.85 -11.16 1.26
C ALA A 71 -12.90 -10.69 2.71
N GLN A 72 -13.81 -9.79 3.06
CA GLN A 72 -14.01 -9.32 4.42
C GLN A 72 -14.36 -10.48 5.36
N SER A 73 -15.31 -11.35 4.99
CA SER A 73 -15.68 -12.50 5.82
C SER A 73 -14.51 -13.45 6.06
N GLU A 74 -13.62 -13.63 5.07
CA GLU A 74 -12.43 -14.47 5.21
C GLU A 74 -11.35 -13.78 6.09
N ILE A 75 -11.13 -12.48 5.89
CA ILE A 75 -10.18 -11.67 6.67
C ILE A 75 -10.59 -11.58 8.14
N GLU A 76 -11.87 -11.46 8.45
CA GLU A 76 -12.36 -11.46 9.85
C GLU A 76 -11.98 -12.75 10.58
N GLY A 77 -11.89 -13.88 9.88
CA GLY A 77 -11.41 -15.14 10.45
C GLY A 77 -9.91 -15.16 10.72
N LEU A 78 -9.13 -14.35 10.00
CA LEU A 78 -7.69 -14.19 10.20
C LEU A 78 -7.40 -13.25 11.37
N VAL A 79 -8.12 -12.11 11.46
CA VAL A 79 -7.90 -11.09 12.49
C VAL A 79 -8.27 -11.57 13.91
N LYS A 80 -9.15 -12.56 14.03
CA LYS A 80 -9.61 -13.12 15.32
C LYS A 80 -8.71 -14.22 15.90
N GLN A 81 -7.66 -14.64 15.20
CA GLN A 81 -6.68 -15.64 15.67
C GLN A 81 -5.55 -14.99 16.46
#